data_AF-A0A3D0JNW7-F1
#
_entry.id   AF-A0A3D0JNW7-F1
#
_cell.length_a   1.000
_cell.length_b   1.000
_cell.length_c   1.000
_cell.angle_alpha   90.00
_cell.angle_beta   90.00
_cell.angle_gamma   90.00
#
_symmetry.space_group_name_H-M   'P 1'
#
loop_
_entity.id
_entity.type
_entity.pdbx_description
1 polymer ?
#
loop_
_entity_poly.entity_id
_entity_poly.type
_entity_poly.pdbx_seq_one_letter_code
_entity_poly.pdbx_strand_id
1 'polypeptide(L)'
;MWKVLPVTQKPDQCLGEWIDREALAEAMIPLIGQLYRNNNVVTSIYGRGLINRSVIDILKAHRFARHRLAEEAELSVHDTFPMLKAMSELKLGAASVDPGKLVAKFKAEGAGRGVEQFVKDELADVVGKQNGSAREGTDVVLYGFGRIGRLLARILIEKTGGGDGLRLRAIVVRKGASNDLVKRASLLRRDSVHGKFNGTITIDEENNTLTANGNLIQVIYAKDPKEVDYTQY
;
A
#
# COMPACT_ATOMS: atom_id res chain seq x y z
N MET A 1 -6.86 21.58 -18.86
CA MET A 1 -8.19 22.11 -19.24
C MET A 1 -9.24 21.22 -18.59
N TRP A 2 -10.20 21.78 -17.85
CA TRP A 2 -11.30 21.00 -17.27
C TRP A 2 -12.20 20.55 -18.41
N LYS A 3 -12.45 19.24 -18.52
CA LYS A 3 -13.41 18.72 -19.48
C LYS A 3 -14.80 18.87 -18.87
N VAL A 4 -15.57 19.84 -19.37
CA VAL A 4 -16.97 20.02 -19.01
C VAL A 4 -17.76 18.96 -19.76
N LEU A 5 -18.17 17.90 -19.07
CA LEU A 5 -19.10 16.92 -19.63
C LEU A 5 -20.52 17.46 -19.41
N PRO A 6 -21.38 17.47 -20.44
CA PRO A 6 -22.79 17.79 -20.25
C PRO A 6 -23.41 16.76 -19.29
N VAL A 7 -23.85 17.21 -18.12
CA VAL A 7 -24.59 16.35 -17.18
C VAL A 7 -26.02 16.22 -17.72
N THR A 8 -26.29 15.14 -18.44
CA THR A 8 -27.64 14.80 -18.92
C THR A 8 -28.43 13.98 -17.89
N GLN A 9 -27.78 13.55 -16.80
CA GLN A 9 -28.36 12.72 -15.74
C GLN A 9 -29.06 13.54 -14.66
N LYS A 10 -30.14 12.99 -14.10
CA LYS A 10 -30.86 13.61 -12.97
C LYS A 10 -30.02 13.51 -11.68
N PRO A 11 -30.13 14.46 -10.73
CA PRO A 11 -29.36 14.46 -9.49
C PRO A 11 -29.36 13.11 -8.73
N ASP A 12 -30.53 12.47 -8.62
CA ASP A 12 -30.68 11.18 -7.92
C ASP A 12 -29.96 10.03 -8.65
N GLN A 13 -29.86 10.09 -9.98
CA GLN A 13 -29.12 9.09 -10.77
C GLN A 13 -27.61 9.23 -10.53
N CYS A 14 -27.10 10.46 -10.55
CA CYS A 14 -25.69 10.74 -10.23
C CYS A 14 -25.32 10.25 -8.82
N LEU A 15 -26.20 10.47 -7.84
CA LEU A 15 -25.99 10.02 -6.47
C LEU A 15 -26.05 8.49 -6.37
N GLY A 16 -27.02 7.85 -7.03
CA GLY A 16 -27.13 6.39 -7.07
C GLY A 16 -25.89 5.71 -7.65
N GLU A 17 -25.40 6.19 -8.80
CA GLU A 17 -24.16 5.67 -9.40
C GLU A 17 -22.93 5.88 -8.51
N TRP A 18 -22.88 6.98 -7.77
CA TRP A 18 -21.80 7.22 -6.80
C TRP A 18 -21.84 6.20 -5.67
N ILE A 19 -23.02 5.97 -5.07
CA ILE A 19 -23.21 5.04 -3.95
C ILE A 19 -22.81 3.61 -4.36
N ASP A 20 -23.18 3.18 -5.58
CA ASP A 20 -22.84 1.86 -6.10
C ASP A 20 -21.32 1.69 -6.29
N ARG A 21 -20.65 2.70 -6.87
CA ARG A 21 -19.19 2.71 -7.00
C ARG A 21 -18.49 2.74 -5.64
N GLU A 22 -19.05 3.45 -4.67
CA GLU A 22 -18.54 3.53 -3.31
C GLU A 22 -18.60 2.16 -2.62
N ALA A 23 -19.73 1.46 -2.72
CA ALA A 23 -19.91 0.12 -2.17
C ALA A 23 -18.93 -0.91 -2.77
N LEU A 24 -18.72 -0.88 -4.09
CA LEU A 24 -17.72 -1.75 -4.72
C LEU A 24 -16.30 -1.42 -4.28
N ALA A 25 -15.94 -0.13 -4.24
CA ALA A 25 -14.61 0.28 -3.79
C ALA A 25 -14.36 -0.08 -2.32
N GLU A 26 -15.38 -0.04 -1.46
CA GLU A 26 -15.31 -0.57 -0.10
C GLU A 26 -15.04 -2.08 -0.10
N ALA A 27 -15.77 -2.86 -0.91
CA ALA A 27 -15.55 -4.29 -1.05
C ALA A 27 -14.18 -4.67 -1.65
N MET A 28 -13.52 -3.76 -2.38
CA MET A 28 -12.15 -3.97 -2.88
C MET A 28 -11.09 -3.93 -1.77
N ILE A 29 -11.30 -3.14 -0.72
CA ILE A 29 -10.33 -2.95 0.38
C ILE A 29 -9.89 -4.29 1.01
N PRO A 30 -10.80 -5.19 1.45
CA PRO A 30 -10.39 -6.46 2.03
C PRO A 30 -9.64 -7.35 1.02
N LEU A 31 -10.05 -7.38 -0.25
CA LEU A 31 -9.38 -8.17 -1.30
C LEU A 31 -7.94 -7.68 -1.52
N ILE A 32 -7.75 -6.37 -1.64
CA ILE A 32 -6.43 -5.74 -1.77
C ILE A 32 -5.57 -6.05 -0.54
N GLY A 33 -6.14 -5.92 0.66
CA GLY A 33 -5.45 -6.20 1.90
C GLY A 33 -5.02 -7.67 2.04
N GLN A 34 -5.88 -8.61 1.64
CA GLN A 34 -5.61 -10.04 1.63
C GLN A 34 -4.48 -10.38 0.65
N LEU A 35 -4.60 -9.91 -0.59
CA LEU A 35 -3.58 -10.10 -1.63
C LEU A 35 -2.21 -9.57 -1.19
N TYR A 36 -2.19 -8.40 -0.54
CA TYR A 36 -0.93 -7.84 -0.05
C TYR A 36 -0.33 -8.64 1.11
N ARG A 37 -1.10 -8.97 2.15
CA ARG A 37 -0.57 -9.64 3.35
C ARG A 37 -0.28 -11.13 3.14
N ASN A 38 -1.13 -11.83 2.40
CA ASN A 38 -1.07 -13.29 2.31
C ASN A 38 -0.33 -13.78 1.06
N ASN A 39 -0.17 -12.93 0.05
CA ASN A 39 0.40 -13.29 -1.23
C ASN A 39 1.55 -12.36 -1.66
N ASN A 40 1.83 -11.28 -0.91
CA ASN A 40 2.75 -10.21 -1.32
C ASN A 40 2.45 -9.66 -2.72
N VAL A 41 1.16 -9.59 -3.07
CA VAL A 41 0.71 -9.01 -4.33
C VAL A 41 0.51 -7.52 -4.13
N VAL A 42 1.30 -6.73 -4.85
CA VAL A 42 1.17 -5.26 -4.86
C VAL A 42 0.22 -4.87 -5.98
N THR A 43 -0.91 -4.27 -5.62
CA THR A 43 -1.92 -3.83 -6.59
C THR A 43 -1.80 -2.33 -6.88
N SER A 44 -1.95 -1.96 -8.15
CA SER A 44 -1.94 -0.57 -8.60
C SER A 44 -2.87 -0.34 -9.79
N ILE A 45 -3.26 0.91 -10.03
CA ILE A 45 -3.99 1.31 -11.25
C ILE A 45 -3.15 2.32 -12.00
N TYR A 46 -2.61 1.92 -13.15
CA TYR A 46 -1.72 2.72 -13.98
C TYR A 46 -0.60 3.41 -13.18
N GLY A 47 -0.02 2.68 -12.23
CA GLY A 47 1.05 3.13 -11.34
C GLY A 47 0.60 3.80 -10.03
N ARG A 48 -0.71 3.98 -9.80
CA ARG A 48 -1.23 4.43 -8.48
C ARG A 48 -1.50 3.22 -7.59
N GLY A 49 -0.68 3.02 -6.56
CA GLY A 49 -0.84 1.91 -5.62
C GLY A 49 -2.16 1.96 -4.83
N LEU A 50 -2.79 0.80 -4.65
CA LEU A 50 -4.11 0.66 -3.99
C LEU A 50 -4.02 0.23 -2.52
N ILE A 51 -2.85 -0.21 -2.06
CA ILE A 51 -2.64 -0.64 -0.67
C ILE A 51 -2.81 0.54 0.29
N ASN A 52 -3.49 0.30 1.42
CA ASN A 52 -3.75 1.28 2.48
C ASN A 52 -4.42 2.57 1.97
N ARG A 53 -5.26 2.46 0.93
CA ARG A 53 -6.03 3.57 0.36
C ARG A 53 -7.45 3.60 0.88
N SER A 54 -7.98 4.81 1.02
CA SER A 54 -9.40 5.01 1.30
C SER A 54 -10.25 4.68 0.06
N VAL A 55 -11.55 4.46 0.27
CA VAL A 55 -12.54 4.29 -0.80
C VAL A 55 -12.43 5.42 -1.84
N ILE A 56 -12.34 6.66 -1.37
CA ILE A 56 -12.19 7.85 -2.22
C ILE A 56 -10.89 7.82 -3.04
N ASP A 57 -9.78 7.36 -2.45
CA ASP A 57 -8.50 7.26 -3.16
C ASP A 57 -8.52 6.17 -4.23
N ILE A 58 -9.20 5.04 -3.98
CA ILE A 58 -9.44 3.99 -4.96
C ILE A 58 -10.26 4.55 -6.14
N LEU A 59 -11.36 5.26 -5.87
CA LEU A 59 -12.19 5.88 -6.91
C LEU A 59 -11.40 6.94 -7.72
N LYS A 60 -10.57 7.74 -7.05
CA LYS A 60 -9.67 8.69 -7.73
C LYS A 60 -8.63 7.98 -8.59
N ALA A 61 -8.11 6.83 -8.18
CA ALA A 61 -7.16 6.06 -8.96
C ALA A 61 -7.78 5.55 -10.27
N HIS A 62 -9.02 5.06 -10.22
CA HIS A 62 -9.81 4.69 -11.40
C HIS A 62 -10.04 5.88 -12.33
N ARG A 63 -10.52 7.00 -11.78
CA ARG A 63 -10.74 8.22 -12.56
C ARG A 63 -9.46 8.72 -13.21
N PHE A 64 -8.30 8.53 -12.59
CA PHE A 64 -7.01 8.93 -13.16
C PHE A 64 -6.62 8.09 -14.38
N ALA A 65 -7.07 6.84 -14.50
CA ALA A 65 -6.76 5.96 -15.62
C ALA A 65 -7.15 6.55 -16.99
N ARG A 66 -8.16 7.43 -17.03
CA ARG A 66 -8.55 8.17 -18.25
C ARG A 66 -7.42 8.97 -18.91
N HIS A 67 -6.38 9.34 -18.16
CA HIS A 67 -5.20 10.04 -18.69
C HIS A 67 -4.18 9.10 -19.33
N ARG A 68 -4.42 7.78 -19.27
CA ARG A 68 -3.50 6.73 -19.71
C ARG A 68 -4.14 5.79 -20.73
N LEU A 69 -5.46 5.71 -20.76
CA LEU A 69 -6.23 5.00 -21.77
C LEU A 69 -6.39 5.86 -23.02
N ALA A 70 -6.25 5.25 -24.20
CA ALA A 70 -6.65 5.86 -25.45
C ALA A 70 -8.20 5.89 -25.52
N GLU A 71 -8.77 6.91 -26.19
CA GLU A 71 -10.21 7.01 -26.50
C GLU A 71 -11.19 7.18 -25.32
N GLU A 72 -10.90 8.08 -24.37
CA GLU A 72 -11.89 8.55 -23.36
C GLU A 72 -12.55 7.48 -22.49
N ALA A 73 -12.11 6.23 -22.58
CA ALA A 73 -12.67 5.12 -21.81
C ALA A 73 -12.38 5.34 -20.33
N GLU A 74 -13.43 5.51 -19.53
CA GLU A 74 -13.31 5.55 -18.08
C GLU A 74 -13.16 4.13 -17.55
N LEU A 75 -12.09 3.87 -16.80
CA LEU A 75 -11.94 2.63 -16.05
C LEU A 75 -12.88 2.69 -14.84
N SER A 76 -13.80 1.74 -14.75
CA SER A 76 -14.75 1.67 -13.64
C SER A 76 -14.30 0.67 -12.57
N VAL A 77 -14.73 0.89 -11.33
CA VAL A 77 -14.58 -0.12 -10.25
C VAL A 77 -15.36 -1.40 -10.56
N HIS A 78 -16.42 -1.31 -11.36
CA HIS A 78 -17.17 -2.46 -11.86
C HIS A 78 -16.34 -3.36 -12.78
N ASP A 79 -15.36 -2.80 -13.50
CA ASP A 79 -14.48 -3.59 -14.37
C ASP A 79 -13.37 -4.27 -13.57
N THR A 80 -12.80 -3.58 -12.58
CA THR A 80 -11.61 -4.05 -11.85
C THR A 80 -11.95 -4.93 -10.65
N PHE A 81 -13.14 -4.79 -10.07
CA PHE A 81 -13.58 -5.60 -8.94
C PHE A 81 -13.61 -7.10 -9.26
N PRO A 82 -14.19 -7.56 -10.40
CA PRO A 82 -14.12 -8.98 -10.80
C PRO A 82 -12.69 -9.49 -10.95
N MET A 83 -11.77 -8.67 -11.47
CA MET A 83 -10.36 -9.03 -11.62
C MET A 83 -9.71 -9.27 -10.24
N LEU A 84 -9.92 -8.36 -9.29
CA LEU A 84 -9.41 -8.51 -7.92
C LEU A 84 -10.01 -9.71 -7.21
N LYS A 85 -11.31 -9.96 -7.39
CA LYS A 85 -11.98 -11.12 -6.82
C LYS A 85 -11.35 -12.42 -7.34
N ALA A 86 -11.24 -12.57 -8.66
CA ALA A 86 -10.58 -13.72 -9.27
C ALA A 86 -9.14 -13.89 -8.75
N MET A 87 -8.36 -12.81 -8.70
CA MET A 87 -6.98 -12.85 -8.16
C MET A 87 -6.94 -13.38 -6.72
N SER A 88 -7.89 -12.97 -5.87
CA SER A 88 -7.91 -13.35 -4.45
C SER A 88 -8.14 -14.85 -4.21
N GLU A 89 -8.70 -15.56 -5.18
CA GLU A 89 -9.05 -16.98 -5.10
C GLU A 89 -7.92 -17.89 -5.63
N LEU A 90 -6.92 -17.35 -6.33
CA LEU A 90 -5.90 -18.12 -7.06
C LEU A 90 -4.65 -18.48 -6.26
N LYS A 91 -4.60 -18.13 -4.97
CA LYS A 91 -3.43 -18.36 -4.09
C LYS A 91 -2.11 -17.94 -4.77
N LEU A 92 -2.06 -16.69 -5.22
CA LEU A 92 -0.94 -16.15 -5.97
C LEU A 92 0.36 -16.12 -5.13
N GLY A 93 1.50 -16.24 -5.80
CA GLY A 93 2.80 -15.84 -5.26
C GLY A 93 3.02 -14.33 -5.36
N ALA A 94 4.18 -13.87 -4.88
CA ALA A 94 4.55 -12.47 -4.88
C ALA A 94 4.61 -11.88 -6.30
N ALA A 95 3.89 -10.79 -6.53
CA ALA A 95 3.80 -10.14 -7.84
C ALA A 95 3.41 -8.66 -7.72
N SER A 96 3.68 -7.87 -8.75
CA SER A 96 3.08 -6.55 -8.94
C SER A 96 2.06 -6.64 -10.04
N VAL A 97 0.78 -6.39 -9.72
CA VAL A 97 -0.33 -6.56 -10.65
C VAL A 97 -1.09 -5.25 -10.79
N ASP A 98 -1.46 -4.91 -12.01
CA ASP A 98 -2.25 -3.71 -12.32
C ASP A 98 -3.62 -4.14 -12.88
N PRO A 99 -4.68 -4.20 -12.04
CA PRO A 99 -6.01 -4.59 -12.51
C PRO A 99 -6.55 -3.69 -13.62
N GLY A 100 -6.13 -2.43 -13.69
CA GLY A 100 -6.54 -1.52 -14.77
C GLY A 100 -5.97 -1.94 -16.13
N LYS A 101 -4.75 -2.48 -16.15
CA LYS A 101 -4.16 -3.08 -17.36
C LYS A 101 -4.77 -4.45 -17.66
N LEU A 102 -5.07 -5.26 -16.65
CA LEU A 102 -5.76 -6.54 -16.84
C LEU A 102 -7.13 -6.35 -17.50
N VAL A 103 -7.91 -5.35 -17.06
CA VAL A 103 -9.18 -4.99 -17.71
C VAL A 103 -8.97 -4.61 -19.16
N ALA A 104 -8.00 -3.74 -19.47
CA ALA A 104 -7.74 -3.33 -20.84
C ALA A 104 -7.36 -4.52 -21.73
N LYS A 105 -6.50 -5.42 -21.22
CA LYS A 105 -6.11 -6.65 -21.92
C LYS A 105 -7.30 -7.62 -22.08
N PHE A 106 -8.13 -7.78 -21.06
CA PHE A 106 -9.34 -8.61 -21.13
C PHE A 106 -10.34 -8.09 -22.18
N LYS A 107 -10.51 -6.77 -22.28
CA LYS A 107 -11.38 -6.17 -23.30
C LYS A 107 -10.85 -6.39 -24.72
N ALA A 108 -9.54 -6.42 -24.92
CA ALA A 108 -8.92 -6.64 -26.23
C ALA A 108 -8.80 -8.14 -26.61
N GLU A 109 -8.48 -9.01 -25.63
CA GLU A 109 -8.02 -10.39 -25.85
C GLU A 109 -8.83 -11.43 -25.07
N GLY A 110 -9.95 -11.03 -24.46
CA GLY A 110 -10.80 -11.92 -23.66
C GLY A 110 -11.26 -13.15 -24.45
N ALA A 111 -11.50 -13.00 -25.76
CA ALA A 111 -11.80 -14.09 -26.70
C ALA A 111 -12.92 -15.04 -26.20
N GLY A 112 -13.92 -14.49 -25.49
CA GLY A 112 -15.04 -15.25 -24.92
C GLY A 112 -14.75 -15.98 -23.59
N ARG A 113 -13.54 -15.85 -23.03
CA ARG A 113 -13.20 -16.41 -21.71
C ARG A 113 -13.92 -15.66 -20.59
N GLY A 114 -14.28 -16.39 -19.53
CA GLY A 114 -14.65 -15.80 -18.24
C GLY A 114 -13.47 -15.06 -17.61
N VAL A 115 -13.76 -14.10 -16.74
CA VAL A 115 -12.74 -13.28 -16.05
C VAL A 115 -11.79 -14.15 -15.24
N GLU A 116 -12.31 -15.17 -14.56
CA GLU A 116 -11.54 -16.08 -13.72
C GLU A 116 -10.49 -16.86 -14.52
N GLN A 117 -10.91 -17.41 -15.67
CA GLN A 117 -10.00 -18.14 -16.55
C GLN A 117 -8.95 -17.20 -17.15
N PHE A 118 -9.35 -16.02 -17.59
CA PHE A 118 -8.42 -15.02 -18.13
C PHE A 118 -7.34 -14.62 -17.11
N VAL A 119 -7.74 -14.27 -15.88
CA VAL A 119 -6.81 -13.88 -14.81
C VAL A 119 -5.88 -15.03 -14.46
N LYS A 120 -6.40 -16.27 -14.41
CA LYS A 120 -5.59 -17.46 -14.16
C LYS A 120 -4.53 -17.69 -15.23
N ASP A 121 -4.91 -17.54 -16.51
CA ASP A 121 -3.98 -17.69 -17.63
C ASP A 121 -2.91 -16.58 -17.61
N GLU A 122 -3.32 -15.34 -17.40
CA GLU A 122 -2.41 -14.18 -17.41
C GLU A 122 -1.42 -14.20 -16.25
N LEU A 123 -1.84 -14.75 -15.10
CA LEU A 123 -1.02 -14.84 -13.89
C LEU A 123 -0.46 -16.26 -13.67
N ALA A 124 -0.45 -17.12 -14.69
CA ALA A 124 -0.07 -18.53 -14.57
C ALA A 124 1.30 -18.74 -13.90
N ASP A 125 2.24 -17.83 -14.13
CA ASP A 125 3.59 -17.88 -13.53
C ASP A 125 3.59 -17.74 -12.00
N VAL A 126 2.53 -17.19 -11.40
CA VAL A 126 2.43 -16.96 -9.95
C VAL A 126 1.25 -17.68 -9.31
N VAL A 127 0.31 -18.24 -10.07
CA VAL A 127 -0.83 -19.02 -9.54
C VAL A 127 -0.33 -20.21 -8.70
N GLY A 128 -0.95 -20.42 -7.53
CA GLY A 128 -0.62 -21.52 -6.62
C GLY A 128 0.74 -21.41 -5.92
N LYS A 129 1.50 -20.34 -6.13
CA LYS A 129 2.82 -20.10 -5.53
C LYS A 129 2.76 -19.28 -4.25
N GLN A 130 1.60 -19.19 -3.60
CA GLN A 130 1.49 -18.61 -2.28
C GLN A 130 2.50 -19.28 -1.33
N ASN A 131 3.29 -18.48 -0.62
CA ASN A 131 4.38 -18.95 0.26
C ASN A 131 5.51 -19.72 -0.45
N GLY A 132 5.59 -19.70 -1.78
CA GLY A 132 6.53 -20.51 -2.59
C GLY A 132 8.01 -20.15 -2.43
N SER A 133 8.32 -19.06 -1.73
CA SER A 133 9.65 -18.76 -1.20
C SER A 133 9.47 -17.86 0.02
N ALA A 134 9.74 -18.38 1.23
CA ALA A 134 9.86 -17.53 2.40
C ALA A 134 11.02 -16.55 2.15
N ARG A 135 10.70 -15.32 1.77
CA ARG A 135 11.71 -14.26 1.72
C ARG A 135 11.87 -13.79 3.15
N GLU A 136 13.03 -14.09 3.73
CA GLU A 136 13.41 -13.47 4.98
C GLU A 136 13.55 -11.97 4.71
N GLY A 137 12.61 -11.19 5.25
CA GLY A 137 12.65 -9.74 5.12
C GLY A 137 14.00 -9.18 5.57
N THR A 138 14.46 -8.13 4.93
CA THR A 138 15.74 -7.50 5.26
C THR A 138 15.53 -6.50 6.38
N ASP A 139 16.22 -6.71 7.50
CA ASP A 139 16.20 -5.77 8.61
C ASP A 139 16.99 -4.50 8.27
N VAL A 140 16.41 -3.37 8.64
CA VAL A 140 16.92 -2.03 8.36
C VAL A 140 17.05 -1.28 9.66
N VAL A 141 18.25 -0.75 9.88
CA VAL A 141 18.54 0.19 10.96
C VAL A 141 18.86 1.55 10.36
N LEU A 142 18.14 2.59 10.79
CA LEU A 142 18.37 3.94 10.30
C LEU A 142 19.31 4.70 11.23
N TYR A 143 20.47 5.10 10.74
CA TYR A 143 21.35 6.01 11.45
C TYR A 143 20.89 7.46 11.26
N GLY A 144 20.28 8.01 12.30
CA GLY A 144 19.73 9.36 12.33
C GLY A 144 18.21 9.40 12.12
N PHE A 145 17.52 10.14 13.01
CA PHE A 145 16.07 10.34 12.97
C PHE A 145 15.67 11.80 12.75
N GLY A 146 16.41 12.44 11.83
CA GLY A 146 16.12 13.78 11.31
C GLY A 146 14.97 13.76 10.29
N ARG A 147 14.91 14.75 9.41
CA ARG A 147 13.84 14.86 8.41
C ARG A 147 13.81 13.67 7.45
N ILE A 148 14.95 13.32 6.84
CA ILE A 148 15.06 12.20 5.90
C ILE A 148 14.80 10.87 6.60
N GLY A 149 15.42 10.64 7.77
CA GLY A 149 15.23 9.40 8.54
C GLY A 149 13.76 9.16 8.92
N ARG A 150 13.03 10.20 9.33
CA ARG A 150 11.59 10.08 9.62
C ARG A 150 10.77 9.78 8.36
N LEU A 151 11.11 10.34 7.22
CA LEU A 151 10.42 10.05 5.96
C LEU A 151 10.66 8.63 5.48
N LEU A 152 11.91 8.17 5.54
CA LEU A 152 12.25 6.77 5.26
C LEU A 152 11.52 5.84 6.21
N ALA A 153 11.51 6.14 7.52
CA ALA A 153 10.78 5.34 8.50
C ALA A 153 9.28 5.26 8.16
N ARG A 154 8.65 6.38 7.81
CA ARG A 154 7.24 6.39 7.38
C ARG A 154 6.99 5.47 6.18
N ILE A 155 7.85 5.53 5.17
CA ILE A 155 7.73 4.69 3.96
C ILE A 155 7.95 3.22 4.30
N LEU A 156 8.97 2.90 5.10
CA LEU A 156 9.27 1.53 5.53
C LEU A 156 8.09 0.94 6.30
N ILE A 157 7.56 1.68 7.28
CA ILE A 157 6.41 1.26 8.09
C ILE A 157 5.14 1.06 7.22
N GLU A 158 4.90 1.94 6.25
CA GLU A 158 3.76 1.81 5.32
C GLU A 158 3.89 0.58 4.41
N LYS A 159 5.14 0.20 4.08
CA LYS A 159 5.47 -0.88 3.14
C LYS A 159 5.91 -2.19 3.81
N THR A 160 5.79 -2.33 5.13
CA THR A 160 6.16 -3.57 5.84
C THR A 160 5.41 -4.79 5.30
N GLY A 161 4.12 -4.64 4.97
CA GLY A 161 3.31 -5.70 4.37
C GLY A 161 3.26 -6.98 5.21
N GLY A 162 3.48 -8.14 4.58
CA GLY A 162 3.61 -9.43 5.25
C GLY A 162 4.87 -9.61 6.11
N GLY A 163 5.84 -8.68 6.01
CA GLY A 163 7.13 -8.78 6.69
C GLY A 163 8.27 -9.29 5.80
N ASP A 164 8.00 -9.48 4.51
CA ASP A 164 8.88 -10.14 3.53
C ASP A 164 9.80 -9.15 2.79
N GLY A 165 9.63 -7.85 3.06
CA GLY A 165 10.37 -6.74 2.48
C GLY A 165 11.39 -6.12 3.43
N LEU A 166 11.59 -4.80 3.32
CA LEU A 166 12.44 -4.04 4.25
C LEU A 166 11.70 -3.81 5.56
N ARG A 167 12.34 -4.15 6.68
CA ARG A 167 11.76 -4.06 8.03
C ARG A 167 12.54 -3.07 8.87
N LEU A 168 11.90 -1.99 9.29
CA LEU A 168 12.56 -1.04 10.21
C LEU A 168 12.62 -1.66 11.61
N ARG A 169 13.82 -2.01 12.07
CA ARG A 169 14.06 -2.62 13.39
C ARG A 169 14.58 -1.65 14.42
N ALA A 170 15.42 -0.72 14.01
CA ALA A 170 15.99 0.25 14.92
C ALA A 170 16.25 1.61 14.27
N ILE A 171 16.34 2.63 15.12
CA ILE A 171 16.85 3.95 14.78
C ILE A 171 17.99 4.30 15.73
N VAL A 172 19.10 4.77 15.18
CA VAL A 172 20.24 5.26 15.97
C VAL A 172 20.17 6.77 16.04
N VAL A 173 20.18 7.32 17.24
CA VAL A 173 20.13 8.77 17.47
C VAL A 173 21.16 9.18 18.51
N ARG A 174 21.54 10.45 18.49
CA ARG A 174 22.35 11.03 19.58
C ARG A 174 21.44 11.32 20.77
N LYS A 175 21.90 10.98 21.98
CA LYS A 175 21.15 11.23 23.21
C LYS A 175 20.90 12.73 23.37
N GLY A 176 19.62 13.09 23.43
CA GLY A 176 19.13 14.44 23.64
C GLY A 176 18.80 14.70 25.11
N ALA A 177 17.74 15.48 25.34
CA ALA A 177 17.18 15.71 26.67
C ALA A 177 16.53 14.44 27.24
N SER A 178 16.15 14.47 28.53
CA SER A 178 15.52 13.35 29.23
C SER A 178 14.24 12.83 28.55
N ASN A 179 13.54 13.66 27.80
CA ASN A 179 12.31 13.32 27.06
C ASN A 179 12.53 13.04 25.56
N ASP A 180 13.75 12.66 25.13
CA ASP A 180 14.07 12.51 23.70
C ASP A 180 13.15 11.51 23.01
N LEU A 181 12.87 10.35 23.61
CA LEU A 181 12.01 9.31 23.03
C LEU A 181 10.60 9.83 22.68
N VAL A 182 9.96 10.53 23.62
CA VAL A 182 8.65 11.18 23.43
C VAL A 182 8.72 12.22 22.32
N LYS A 183 9.80 13.00 22.27
CA LYS A 183 10.02 13.98 21.20
C LYS A 183 10.17 13.32 19.82
N ARG A 184 10.89 12.20 19.71
CA ARG A 184 11.01 11.43 18.45
C ARG A 184 9.66 10.90 17.99
N ALA A 185 8.88 10.32 18.90
CA ALA A 185 7.53 9.85 18.61
C ALA A 185 6.63 10.99 18.13
N SER A 186 6.67 12.16 18.78
CA SER A 186 5.90 13.34 18.39
C SER A 186 6.27 13.85 16.99
N LEU A 187 7.57 13.92 16.68
CA LEU A 187 8.08 14.30 15.36
C LEU A 187 7.73 13.28 14.27
N LEU A 188 7.64 11.99 14.61
CA LEU A 188 7.13 10.99 13.69
C LEU A 188 5.63 11.17 13.48
N ARG A 189 4.87 11.47 14.55
CA ARG A 189 3.41 11.63 14.53
C ARG A 189 2.94 12.83 13.71
N ARG A 190 3.67 13.95 13.74
CA ARG A 190 3.31 15.17 13.02
C ARG A 190 4.52 15.76 12.31
N ASP A 191 4.46 15.76 10.99
CA ASP A 191 5.43 16.45 10.13
C ASP A 191 4.76 17.70 9.54
N SER A 192 5.49 18.81 9.45
CA SER A 192 4.95 20.07 8.95
C SER A 192 4.66 20.06 7.45
N VAL A 193 5.37 19.23 6.68
CA VAL A 193 5.22 19.15 5.21
C VAL A 193 4.44 17.91 4.80
N HIS A 194 4.68 16.79 5.48
CA HIS A 194 4.06 15.51 5.15
C HIS A 194 2.85 15.17 6.03
N GLY A 195 2.45 16.09 6.91
CA GLY A 195 1.26 15.97 7.73
C GLY A 195 1.35 14.90 8.82
N LYS A 196 0.17 14.45 9.25
CA LYS A 196 0.04 13.44 10.31
C LYS A 196 0.55 12.08 9.83
N PHE A 197 1.10 11.30 10.75
CA PHE A 197 1.39 9.90 10.51
C PHE A 197 0.10 9.13 10.26
N ASN A 198 0.10 8.25 9.25
CA ASN A 198 -1.06 7.44 8.91
C ASN A 198 -1.10 6.16 9.75
N GLY A 199 -1.57 6.31 10.99
CA GLY A 199 -1.80 5.18 11.89
C GLY A 199 -1.43 5.49 13.34
N THR A 200 -1.00 4.47 14.07
CA THR A 200 -0.77 4.52 15.52
C THR A 200 0.70 4.53 15.87
N ILE A 201 1.04 5.20 16.96
CA ILE A 201 2.39 5.22 17.55
C ILE A 201 2.22 5.07 19.05
N THR A 202 2.87 4.06 19.64
CA THR A 202 3.00 3.89 21.09
C THR A 202 4.47 3.95 21.50
N ILE A 203 4.71 4.30 22.76
CA ILE A 203 6.04 4.51 23.33
C ILE A 203 6.18 3.57 24.52
N ASP A 204 7.34 2.91 24.61
CA ASP A 204 7.77 2.17 25.78
C ASP A 204 9.10 2.77 26.26
N GLU A 205 9.03 3.52 27.36
CA GLU A 205 10.20 4.20 27.93
C GLU A 205 11.14 3.23 28.65
N GLU A 206 10.61 2.14 29.21
CA GLU A 206 11.41 1.14 29.93
C GLU A 206 12.33 0.40 28.96
N ASN A 207 11.80 -0.02 27.82
CA ASN A 207 12.55 -0.76 26.80
C ASN A 207 13.18 0.15 25.71
N ASN A 208 12.96 1.45 25.78
CA ASN A 208 13.39 2.42 24.77
C ASN A 208 12.90 2.09 23.34
N THR A 209 11.63 1.74 23.20
CA THR A 209 11.06 1.36 21.90
C THR A 209 9.91 2.26 21.47
N LEU A 210 9.72 2.34 20.15
CA LEU A 210 8.55 2.92 19.51
C LEU A 210 7.84 1.83 18.73
N THR A 211 6.53 1.67 18.93
CA THR A 211 5.74 0.78 18.07
C THR A 211 4.87 1.60 17.15
N ALA A 212 5.07 1.46 15.83
CA ALA A 212 4.34 2.21 14.81
C ALA A 212 3.67 1.26 13.81
N ASN A 213 2.33 1.24 13.75
CA ASN A 213 1.54 0.31 12.94
C ASN A 213 1.98 -1.17 13.09
N GLY A 214 2.30 -1.59 14.32
CA GLY A 214 2.80 -2.94 14.62
C GLY A 214 4.29 -3.16 14.39
N ASN A 215 5.03 -2.19 13.85
CA ASN A 215 6.49 -2.26 13.73
C ASN A 215 7.13 -1.83 15.06
N LEU A 216 7.75 -2.76 15.78
CA LEU A 216 8.55 -2.48 16.96
C LEU A 216 9.92 -1.95 16.52
N ILE A 217 10.25 -0.73 16.94
CA ILE A 217 11.45 0.00 16.55
C ILE A 217 12.26 0.30 17.81
N GLN A 218 13.46 -0.28 17.90
CA GLN A 218 14.40 0.05 18.97
C GLN A 218 14.99 1.44 18.77
N VAL A 219 15.02 2.26 19.82
CA VAL A 219 15.78 3.52 19.82
C VAL A 219 17.12 3.29 20.49
N ILE A 220 18.19 3.43 19.71
CA ILE A 220 19.56 3.21 20.13
C ILE A 220 20.24 4.57 20.26
N TYR A 221 20.85 4.82 21.41
CA TYR A 221 21.60 6.05 21.64
C TYR A 221 23.10 5.83 21.45
N ALA A 222 23.67 6.37 20.39
CA ALA A 222 25.11 6.26 20.10
C ALA A 222 25.65 7.55 19.47
N LYS A 223 26.95 7.81 19.67
CA LYS A 223 27.62 8.98 19.07
C LYS A 223 28.20 8.64 17.71
N ASP A 224 28.73 7.43 17.56
CA ASP A 224 29.29 6.88 16.33
C ASP A 224 28.53 5.60 15.93
N PRO A 225 28.21 5.38 14.63
CA PRO A 225 27.56 4.14 14.20
C PRO A 225 28.37 2.88 14.55
N LYS A 226 29.69 2.95 14.64
CA LYS A 226 30.56 1.80 14.96
C LYS A 226 30.46 1.35 16.41
N GLU A 227 29.87 2.16 17.29
CA GLU A 227 29.64 1.82 18.71
C GLU A 227 28.43 0.88 18.88
N VAL A 228 27.62 0.69 17.83
CA VAL A 228 26.40 -0.11 17.87
C VAL A 228 26.67 -1.52 17.35
N ASP A 229 26.31 -2.53 18.14
CA ASP A 229 26.22 -3.90 17.68
C ASP A 229 24.90 -4.12 16.94
N TYR A 230 24.94 -4.01 15.60
CA TYR A 230 23.76 -4.17 14.75
C TYR A 230 23.25 -5.60 14.67
N THR A 231 24.02 -6.61 15.10
CA THR A 231 23.59 -8.02 15.02
C THR A 231 22.47 -8.36 16.02
N GLN A 232 22.21 -7.46 16.96
CA GLN A 232 21.16 -7.62 17.97
C GLN A 232 19.77 -7.18 17.48
N TYR A 233 19.65 -6.62 16.26
CA TYR A 233 18.47 -5.89 15.81
C TYR A 233 18.00 -6.28 14.41
#